data_AF-A0A2X0LE34-F1
#
_entry.id   AF-A0A2X0LE34-F1
#
_cell.length_a   1.000
_cell.length_b   1.000
_cell.length_c   1.000
_cell.angle_alpha   90.00
_cell.angle_beta   90.00
_cell.angle_gamma   90.00
#
_symmetry.space_group_name_H-M   'P 1'
#
loop_
_entity.id
_entity.type
_entity.pdbx_description
1 polymer ?
#
loop_
_entity_poly.entity_id
_entity_poly.type
_entity_poly.pdbx_seq_one_letter_code
_entity_poly.pdbx_strand_id
1 'polypeptide(L)'
;MMDNDDDSPWMQDDDMDVHHPPGASTSAPSAHASRHEDRIAQQEYNKMAARYHDEGYRAGITSGKESRLQQGFDEGYSLSAPLARQLGHLRGIATTLLAILTTTSGAKYSSPVLNHFTSAEEKERAVTALRDVVSCLGALSQEDVVPVDQEAEEHRKEHDGDAGENLKTIERNQINQLDAMMQGLGAAQESVPRSKPGLEECKQRLQIVLDACGMGSIPLHFSEGSVDGMTQ
;
A
#
# COMPACT_ATOMS: atom_id res chain seq x y z
N MET A 1 30.50 -29.77 17.57
CA MET A 1 31.04 -30.64 16.51
C MET A 1 29.91 -30.84 15.53
N MET A 2 30.19 -30.61 14.25
CA MET A 2 29.21 -30.49 13.18
C MET A 2 28.77 -31.88 12.69
N ASP A 3 27.46 -32.12 12.67
CA ASP A 3 26.84 -33.22 11.93
C ASP A 3 26.50 -32.69 10.54
N ASN A 4 27.32 -33.08 9.55
CA ASN A 4 27.07 -32.90 8.14
C ASN A 4 26.97 -34.31 7.56
N ASP A 5 25.77 -34.78 7.28
CA ASP A 5 25.55 -35.81 6.27
C ASP A 5 24.43 -35.28 5.35
N ASP A 6 24.90 -34.87 4.18
CA ASP A 6 24.18 -34.34 3.03
C ASP A 6 23.37 -35.47 2.38
N ASP A 7 22.15 -35.69 2.86
CA ASP A 7 21.14 -36.54 2.22
C ASP A 7 20.60 -35.84 0.96
N SER A 8 21.46 -35.70 -0.05
CA SER A 8 21.06 -35.34 -1.41
C SER A 8 20.67 -36.63 -2.17
N PRO A 9 19.37 -36.86 -2.46
CA PRO A 9 18.83 -38.13 -2.97
C PRO A 9 19.13 -38.39 -4.46
N TRP A 10 20.23 -37.85 -4.97
CA TRP A 10 20.58 -37.83 -6.40
C TRP A 10 21.77 -38.72 -6.77
N MET A 11 22.25 -39.59 -5.88
CA MET A 11 23.50 -40.34 -6.08
C MET A 11 23.45 -41.79 -5.57
N GLN A 12 22.43 -42.57 -5.89
CA GLN A 12 22.56 -44.05 -5.86
C GLN A 12 21.60 -44.71 -6.87
N ASP A 13 21.95 -44.63 -8.15
CA ASP A 13 21.51 -45.57 -9.18
C ASP A 13 22.74 -45.97 -10.02
N ASP A 14 23.77 -46.49 -9.36
CA ASP A 14 24.80 -47.32 -10.01
C ASP A 14 24.89 -48.62 -9.19
N ASP A 15 24.92 -49.76 -9.92
CA ASP A 15 25.05 -51.14 -9.44
C ASP A 15 23.77 -51.98 -9.26
N MET A 16 22.97 -52.09 -10.33
CA MET A 16 22.20 -53.29 -10.68
C MET A 16 22.44 -53.50 -12.19
N ASP A 17 23.13 -54.51 -12.73
CA ASP A 17 23.05 -55.96 -12.54
C ASP A 17 24.03 -56.58 -13.57
N VAL A 18 24.85 -57.60 -13.28
CA VAL A 18 25.28 -58.57 -14.33
C VAL A 18 25.64 -59.95 -13.73
N HIS A 19 24.65 -60.82 -13.51
CA HIS A 19 24.87 -62.27 -13.57
C HIS A 19 24.59 -62.79 -14.98
N HIS A 20 25.66 -63.23 -15.67
CA HIS A 20 25.63 -63.85 -17.00
C HIS A 20 25.17 -65.31 -16.95
N PRO A 21 24.29 -65.76 -17.85
CA PRO A 21 24.34 -67.12 -18.38
C PRO A 21 24.82 -67.10 -19.85
N PRO A 22 25.63 -68.09 -20.28
CA PRO A 22 26.10 -68.15 -21.67
C PRO A 22 25.05 -68.86 -22.52
N GLY A 23 24.62 -68.24 -23.63
CA GLY A 23 23.65 -68.88 -24.52
C GLY A 23 23.43 -68.16 -25.84
N ALA A 24 24.17 -68.61 -26.85
CA ALA A 24 23.83 -68.65 -28.28
C ALA A 24 23.38 -67.35 -29.01
N SER A 25 24.28 -66.91 -29.89
CA SER A 25 24.07 -66.20 -31.16
C SER A 25 22.67 -66.27 -31.80
N THR A 26 22.12 -65.12 -32.22
CA THR A 26 21.79 -64.83 -33.64
C THR A 26 21.40 -63.34 -33.82
N SER A 27 21.75 -62.83 -34.99
CA SER A 27 21.70 -61.47 -35.51
C SER A 27 20.35 -60.72 -35.48
N ALA A 28 20.35 -59.48 -34.96
CA ALA A 28 19.54 -58.35 -35.45
C ALA A 28 20.10 -56.99 -34.97
N PRO A 29 20.88 -56.24 -35.78
CA PRO A 29 21.56 -55.01 -35.34
C PRO A 29 20.66 -53.74 -35.32
N SER A 30 19.34 -53.85 -35.46
CA SER A 30 18.46 -52.70 -35.70
C SER A 30 17.43 -52.39 -34.58
N ALA A 31 17.07 -53.36 -33.73
CA ALA A 31 15.98 -53.16 -32.76
C ALA A 31 16.41 -52.45 -31.46
N HIS A 32 17.68 -52.61 -31.04
CA HIS A 32 18.20 -51.96 -29.83
C HIS A 32 18.55 -50.49 -30.03
N ALA A 33 19.00 -50.11 -31.23
CA ALA A 33 19.24 -48.71 -31.60
C ALA A 33 17.95 -47.89 -31.60
N SER A 34 16.87 -48.41 -32.21
CA SER A 34 15.57 -47.74 -32.23
C SER A 34 14.95 -47.58 -30.82
N ARG A 35 15.09 -48.58 -29.93
CA ARG A 35 14.64 -48.47 -28.53
C ARG A 35 15.45 -47.46 -27.71
N HIS A 36 16.72 -47.26 -28.04
CA HIS A 36 17.56 -46.27 -27.40
C HIS A 36 17.20 -44.86 -27.87
N GLU A 37 16.99 -44.70 -29.19
CA GLU A 37 16.48 -43.47 -29.79
C GLU A 37 15.11 -43.07 -29.23
N ASP A 38 14.18 -44.02 -29.08
CA ASP A 38 12.86 -43.78 -28.48
C ASP A 38 12.96 -43.35 -27.01
N ARG A 39 13.88 -43.94 -26.23
CA ARG A 39 14.11 -43.55 -24.84
C ARG A 39 14.69 -42.15 -24.72
N ILE A 40 15.64 -41.79 -25.58
CA ILE A 40 16.23 -40.44 -25.63
C ILE A 40 15.16 -39.43 -26.04
N ALA A 41 14.37 -39.74 -27.08
CA ALA A 41 13.27 -38.88 -27.54
C ALA A 41 12.22 -38.64 -26.43
N GLN A 42 11.86 -39.68 -25.67
CA GLN A 42 10.93 -39.54 -24.55
C GLN A 42 11.52 -38.70 -23.40
N GLN A 43 12.81 -38.86 -23.09
CA GLN A 43 13.49 -38.06 -22.08
C GLN A 43 13.55 -36.58 -22.46
N GLU A 44 13.93 -36.28 -23.71
CA GLU A 44 13.95 -34.91 -24.23
C GLU A 44 12.54 -34.31 -24.30
N TYR A 45 11.53 -35.10 -24.69
CA TYR A 45 10.13 -34.67 -24.66
C TYR A 45 9.68 -34.32 -23.24
N ASN A 46 9.94 -35.19 -22.26
CA ASN A 46 9.57 -34.95 -20.86
C ASN A 46 10.26 -33.71 -20.30
N LYS A 47 11.55 -33.52 -20.63
CA LYS A 47 12.33 -32.35 -20.22
C LYS A 47 11.80 -31.06 -20.84
N MET A 48 11.44 -31.08 -22.12
CA MET A 48 10.80 -29.94 -22.79
C MET A 48 9.43 -29.64 -22.18
N ALA A 49 8.60 -30.67 -21.97
CA ALA A 49 7.28 -30.52 -21.38
C ALA A 49 7.33 -29.92 -19.96
N ALA A 50 8.27 -30.38 -19.12
CA ALA A 50 8.48 -29.82 -17.78
C ALA A 50 8.87 -28.33 -17.84
N ARG A 51 9.79 -27.96 -18.75
CA ARG A 51 10.17 -26.55 -18.94
C ARG A 51 9.01 -25.69 -19.40
N TYR A 52 8.22 -26.14 -20.38
CA TYR A 52 7.05 -25.38 -20.84
C TYR A 52 5.99 -25.23 -19.76
N HIS A 53 5.80 -26.25 -18.91
CA HIS A 53 4.89 -26.16 -17.78
C HIS A 53 5.37 -25.13 -16.74
N ASP A 54 6.65 -25.18 -16.36
CA ASP A 54 7.21 -24.27 -15.36
C ASP A 54 7.28 -22.83 -15.87
N GLU A 55 7.72 -22.63 -17.11
CA GLU A 55 7.76 -21.33 -17.77
C GLU A 55 6.35 -20.78 -17.98
N GLY A 56 5.41 -21.62 -18.42
CA GLY A 56 4.00 -21.24 -18.60
C GLY A 56 3.31 -20.88 -17.28
N TYR A 57 3.56 -21.63 -16.21
CA TYR A 57 3.05 -21.32 -14.87
C TYR A 57 3.62 -20.01 -14.34
N ARG A 58 4.95 -19.80 -14.43
CA ARG A 58 5.58 -18.55 -14.01
C ARG A 58 5.09 -17.37 -14.83
N ALA A 59 5.01 -17.51 -16.15
CA ALA A 59 4.50 -16.48 -17.04
C ALA A 59 3.03 -16.15 -16.74
N GLY A 60 2.20 -17.16 -16.47
CA GLY A 60 0.80 -16.97 -16.08
C GLY A 60 0.63 -16.24 -14.76
N ILE A 61 1.42 -16.59 -13.73
CA ILE A 61 1.42 -15.90 -12.44
C ILE A 61 1.88 -14.45 -12.59
N THR A 62 2.97 -14.20 -13.32
CA THR A 62 3.49 -12.84 -13.55
C THR A 62 2.47 -12.00 -14.31
N SER A 63 1.96 -12.52 -15.43
CA SER A 63 0.94 -11.83 -16.25
C SER A 63 -0.34 -11.55 -15.45
N GLY A 64 -0.81 -12.51 -14.65
CA GLY A 64 -1.96 -12.31 -13.79
C GLY A 64 -1.76 -11.24 -12.71
N LYS A 65 -0.55 -11.16 -12.11
CA LYS A 65 -0.19 -10.11 -11.16
C LYS A 65 -0.12 -8.75 -11.82
N GLU A 66 0.57 -8.65 -12.96
CA GLU A 66 0.70 -7.40 -13.73
C GLU A 66 -0.66 -6.89 -14.22
N SER A 67 -1.53 -7.79 -14.67
CA SER A 67 -2.87 -7.44 -15.15
C SER A 67 -3.76 -6.80 -14.08
N ARG A 68 -3.66 -7.23 -12.82
CA ARG A 68 -4.46 -6.65 -11.72
C ARG A 68 -3.77 -5.48 -11.03
N LEU A 69 -2.45 -5.37 -11.13
CA LEU A 69 -1.68 -4.31 -10.50
C LEU A 69 -2.08 -2.93 -11.06
N GLN A 70 -2.19 -2.80 -12.38
CA GLN A 70 -2.56 -1.53 -12.99
C GLN A 70 -4.00 -1.15 -12.62
N GLN A 71 -4.92 -2.12 -12.67
CA GLN A 71 -6.32 -1.90 -12.29
C GLN A 71 -6.44 -1.43 -10.83
N GLY A 72 -5.75 -2.11 -9.90
CA GLY A 72 -5.77 -1.71 -8.49
C GLY A 72 -5.12 -0.33 -8.25
N PHE A 73 -4.09 0.02 -9.02
CA PHE A 73 -3.53 1.38 -8.99
C PHE A 73 -4.53 2.42 -9.49
N ASP A 74 -5.18 2.17 -10.63
CA ASP A 74 -6.13 3.10 -11.24
C ASP A 74 -7.34 3.33 -10.33
N GLU A 75 -7.85 2.26 -9.71
CA GLU A 75 -8.92 2.33 -8.70
C GLU A 75 -8.48 3.16 -7.49
N GLY A 76 -7.33 2.85 -6.90
CA GLY A 76 -6.78 3.60 -5.77
C GLY A 76 -6.48 5.07 -6.11
N TYR A 77 -6.00 5.35 -7.32
CA TYR A 77 -5.75 6.71 -7.80
C TYR A 77 -7.05 7.48 -7.99
N SER A 78 -8.07 6.87 -8.61
CA SER A 78 -9.38 7.50 -8.84
C SER A 78 -10.06 7.92 -7.53
N LEU A 79 -9.90 7.11 -6.47
CA LEU A 79 -10.43 7.40 -5.15
C LEU A 79 -9.61 8.48 -4.41
N SER A 80 -8.30 8.31 -4.38
CA SER A 80 -7.43 9.13 -3.51
C SER A 80 -7.04 10.48 -4.10
N ALA A 81 -6.91 10.60 -5.43
CA ALA A 81 -6.46 11.83 -6.07
C ALA A 81 -7.43 13.01 -5.85
N PRO A 82 -8.77 12.86 -6.00
CA PRO A 82 -9.71 13.95 -5.71
C PRO A 82 -9.65 14.39 -4.24
N LEU A 83 -9.57 13.43 -3.31
CA LEU A 83 -9.47 13.69 -1.88
C LEU A 83 -8.19 14.43 -1.49
N ALA A 84 -7.05 14.00 -2.04
CA ALA A 84 -5.77 14.67 -1.85
C ALA A 84 -5.79 16.11 -2.40
N ARG A 85 -6.42 16.32 -3.56
CA ARG A 85 -6.61 17.67 -4.14
C ARG A 85 -7.50 18.53 -3.25
N GLN A 86 -8.60 18.01 -2.72
CA GLN A 86 -9.48 18.72 -1.81
C GLN A 86 -8.75 19.15 -0.53
N LEU A 87 -8.02 18.23 0.12
CA LEU A 87 -7.22 18.55 1.31
C LEU A 87 -6.13 19.60 0.99
N GLY A 88 -5.46 19.46 -0.15
CA GLY A 88 -4.50 20.44 -0.65
C GLY A 88 -5.12 21.82 -0.88
N HIS A 89 -6.34 21.88 -1.43
CA HIS A 89 -7.09 23.10 -1.65
C HIS A 89 -7.42 23.82 -0.33
N LEU A 90 -7.93 23.08 0.67
CA LEU A 90 -8.22 23.62 2.00
C LEU A 90 -6.97 24.17 2.68
N ARG A 91 -5.86 23.42 2.63
CA ARG A 91 -4.55 23.87 3.13
C ARG A 91 -4.08 25.14 2.42
N GLY A 92 -4.25 25.20 1.09
CA GLY A 92 -3.89 26.36 0.28
C GLY A 92 -4.68 27.61 0.67
N ILE A 93 -6.00 27.50 0.83
CA ILE A 93 -6.85 28.62 1.28
C ILE A 93 -6.40 29.09 2.66
N ALA A 94 -6.28 28.18 3.63
CA ALA A 94 -5.97 28.55 5.01
C ALA A 94 -4.60 29.22 5.15
N THR A 95 -3.58 28.69 4.47
CA THR A 95 -2.21 29.24 4.51
C THR A 95 -2.10 30.58 3.78
N THR A 96 -2.76 30.71 2.63
CA THR A 96 -2.79 31.98 1.87
C THR A 96 -3.48 33.07 2.67
N LEU A 97 -4.62 32.77 3.28
CA LEU A 97 -5.33 33.73 4.12
C LEU A 97 -4.49 34.12 5.34
N LEU A 98 -3.78 33.17 5.96
CA LEU A 98 -2.90 33.46 7.09
C LEU A 98 -1.77 34.39 6.67
N ALA A 99 -1.17 34.15 5.51
CA ALA A 99 -0.15 35.02 4.94
C ALA A 99 -0.70 36.44 4.68
N ILE A 100 -1.90 36.57 4.11
CA ILE A 100 -2.55 37.87 3.86
C ILE A 100 -2.77 38.65 5.16
N LEU A 101 -3.25 37.99 6.23
CA LEU A 101 -3.55 38.66 7.50
C LEU A 101 -2.28 39.03 8.30
N THR A 102 -1.22 38.23 8.18
CA THR A 102 0.03 38.43 8.92
C THR A 102 1.04 39.33 8.22
N THR A 103 0.95 39.49 6.88
CA THR A 103 1.89 40.31 6.13
C THR A 103 1.54 41.80 6.21
N THR A 104 2.46 42.61 6.76
CA THR A 104 2.24 44.03 7.07
C THR A 104 2.36 44.99 5.89
N SER A 105 2.85 44.57 4.70
CA SER A 105 3.22 45.52 3.62
C SER A 105 3.18 45.01 2.16
N GLY A 106 2.62 43.85 1.85
CA GLY A 106 2.95 43.17 0.58
C GLY A 106 1.88 43.09 -0.52
N ALA A 107 0.60 43.05 -0.19
CA ALA A 107 -0.41 42.62 -1.14
C ALA A 107 -1.27 43.78 -1.62
N LYS A 108 -1.12 44.14 -2.90
CA LYS A 108 -2.03 45.06 -3.62
C LYS A 108 -3.52 44.65 -3.52
N TYR A 109 -3.78 43.42 -3.07
CA TYR A 109 -5.08 42.80 -2.91
C TYR A 109 -5.44 42.44 -1.46
N SER A 110 -4.64 42.80 -0.43
CA SER A 110 -5.01 42.52 0.98
C SER A 110 -5.98 43.54 1.56
N SER A 111 -6.08 44.73 0.98
CA SER A 111 -6.93 45.81 1.50
C SER A 111 -8.40 45.43 1.66
N PRO A 112 -9.07 44.72 0.72
CA PRO A 112 -10.47 44.32 0.89
C PRO A 112 -10.68 43.37 2.08
N VAL A 113 -9.76 42.44 2.31
CA VAL A 113 -9.82 41.47 3.43
C VAL A 113 -9.51 42.15 4.75
N LEU A 114 -8.52 43.04 4.78
CA LEU A 114 -8.13 43.77 5.98
C LEU A 114 -9.20 44.78 6.42
N ASN A 115 -9.94 45.38 5.47
CA ASN A 115 -11.02 46.33 5.73
C ASN A 115 -12.26 45.68 6.37
N HIS A 116 -12.39 44.34 6.32
CA HIS A 116 -13.49 43.63 6.99
C HIS A 116 -13.34 43.61 8.51
N PHE A 117 -12.14 43.82 9.02
CA PHE A 117 -11.89 43.89 10.46
C PHE A 117 -12.08 45.32 10.95
N THR A 118 -12.99 45.50 11.90
CA THR A 118 -13.27 46.83 12.48
C THR A 118 -12.31 47.17 13.62
N SER A 119 -11.66 46.16 14.20
CA SER A 119 -10.66 46.32 15.25
C SER A 119 -9.46 45.38 15.07
N ALA A 120 -8.32 45.79 15.65
CA ALA A 120 -7.12 44.96 15.69
C ALA A 120 -7.33 43.65 16.47
N GLU A 121 -8.20 43.65 17.48
CA GLU A 121 -8.52 42.45 18.26
C GLU A 121 -9.30 41.42 17.46
N GLU A 122 -10.25 41.84 16.62
CA GLU A 122 -10.98 40.94 15.70
C GLU A 122 -10.02 40.26 14.72
N LYS A 123 -9.08 41.04 14.18
CA LYS A 123 -8.04 40.53 13.31
C LYS A 123 -7.18 39.49 14.02
N GLU A 124 -6.71 39.76 15.24
CA GLU A 124 -5.85 38.81 15.98
C GLU A 124 -6.61 37.52 16.36
N ARG A 125 -7.91 37.63 16.69
CA ARG A 125 -8.78 36.45 16.89
C ARG A 125 -8.88 35.60 15.62
N ALA A 126 -9.10 36.22 14.47
CA ALA A 126 -9.16 35.51 13.19
C ALA A 126 -7.82 34.87 12.83
N VAL A 127 -6.69 35.57 13.04
CA VAL A 127 -5.35 35.02 12.82
C VAL A 127 -5.10 33.81 13.73
N THR A 128 -5.48 33.90 15.01
CA THR A 128 -5.32 32.79 15.97
C THR A 128 -6.14 31.57 15.54
N ALA A 129 -7.44 31.76 15.24
CA ALA A 129 -8.29 30.70 14.75
C ALA A 129 -7.77 30.06 13.45
N LEU A 130 -7.18 30.87 12.56
CA LEU A 130 -6.62 30.38 11.31
C LEU A 130 -5.33 29.58 11.50
N ARG A 131 -4.48 29.94 12.48
CA ARG A 131 -3.32 29.12 12.86
C ARG A 131 -3.78 27.75 13.38
N ASP A 132 -4.85 27.73 14.18
CA ASP A 132 -5.44 26.48 14.66
C ASP A 132 -5.99 25.63 13.51
N VAL A 133 -6.66 26.25 12.53
CA VAL A 133 -7.13 25.56 11.32
C VAL A 133 -5.98 25.02 10.47
N VAL A 134 -4.90 25.79 10.28
CA VAL A 134 -3.70 25.32 9.55
C VAL A 134 -3.08 24.13 10.28
N SER A 135 -3.00 24.17 11.61
CA SER A 135 -2.51 23.05 12.42
C SER A 135 -3.44 21.83 12.31
N CYS A 136 -4.76 22.02 12.39
CA CYS A 136 -5.80 21.01 12.20
C CYS A 136 -5.63 20.30 10.84
N LEU A 137 -5.58 21.08 9.76
CA LEU A 137 -5.42 20.56 8.41
C LEU A 137 -4.05 19.93 8.16
N GLY A 138 -3.00 20.39 8.86
CA GLY A 138 -1.66 19.81 8.79
C GLY A 138 -1.54 18.47 9.51
N ALA A 139 -2.34 18.25 10.55
CA ALA A 139 -2.36 16.99 11.32
C ALA A 139 -3.09 15.84 10.60
N LEU A 140 -3.95 16.15 9.63
CA LEU A 140 -4.66 15.15 8.83
C LEU A 140 -3.70 14.41 7.87
N SER A 141 -3.65 13.09 7.97
CA SER A 141 -3.00 12.22 6.98
C SER A 141 -3.98 11.81 5.88
N GLN A 142 -3.47 11.25 4.79
CA GLN A 142 -4.29 10.72 3.70
C GLN A 142 -5.24 9.62 4.18
N GLU A 143 -4.80 8.81 5.15
CA GLU A 143 -5.60 7.76 5.81
C GLU A 143 -6.80 8.33 6.57
N ASP A 144 -6.72 9.58 7.05
CA ASP A 144 -7.82 10.22 7.78
C ASP A 144 -8.91 10.79 6.84
N VAL A 145 -8.66 10.80 5.53
CA VAL A 145 -9.55 11.38 4.51
C VAL A 145 -10.10 10.33 3.54
N VAL A 146 -9.31 9.29 3.26
CA VAL A 146 -9.72 8.20 2.37
C VAL A 146 -10.74 7.30 3.10
N PRO A 147 -11.85 6.90 2.44
CA PRO A 147 -12.77 5.94 3.00
C PRO A 147 -12.07 4.63 3.37
N VAL A 148 -12.50 4.02 4.47
CA VAL A 148 -12.01 2.71 4.88
C VAL A 148 -12.35 1.68 3.79
N ASP A 149 -11.33 0.98 3.30
CA ASP A 149 -11.48 -0.10 2.33
C ASP A 149 -12.07 -1.33 3.02
N GLN A 150 -13.39 -1.50 2.90
CA GLN A 150 -14.13 -2.59 3.53
C GLN A 150 -13.74 -3.96 2.95
N GLU A 151 -13.42 -4.04 1.65
CA GLU A 151 -13.00 -5.29 1.01
C GLU A 151 -11.63 -5.74 1.54
N ALA A 152 -10.70 -4.80 1.72
CA ALA A 152 -9.41 -5.08 2.34
C ALA A 152 -9.54 -5.46 3.83
N GLU A 153 -10.45 -4.83 4.58
CA GLU A 153 -10.72 -5.20 5.98
C GLU A 153 -11.37 -6.58 6.11
N GLU A 154 -12.34 -6.89 5.25
CA GLU A 154 -13.01 -8.19 5.19
C GLU A 154 -12.02 -9.29 4.78
N HIS A 155 -11.22 -9.09 3.73
CA HIS A 155 -10.18 -10.02 3.32
C HIS A 155 -9.12 -10.24 4.42
N ARG A 156 -8.72 -9.18 5.14
CA ARG A 156 -7.82 -9.30 6.30
C ARG A 156 -8.45 -10.13 7.42
N LYS A 157 -9.73 -9.90 7.70
CA LYS A 157 -10.48 -10.62 8.72
C LYS A 157 -10.71 -12.10 8.35
N GLU A 158 -10.90 -12.39 7.07
CA GLU A 158 -11.05 -13.75 6.54
C GLU A 158 -9.72 -14.52 6.51
N HIS A 159 -8.62 -13.84 6.19
CA HIS A 159 -7.29 -14.46 6.06
C HIS A 159 -6.44 -14.45 7.35
N ASP A 160 -6.87 -13.73 8.39
CA ASP A 160 -6.32 -13.81 9.76
C ASP A 160 -6.54 -15.21 10.40
N GLY A 161 -7.36 -16.07 9.79
CA GLY A 161 -7.58 -17.46 10.20
C GLY A 161 -6.85 -18.55 9.40
N ASP A 162 -6.28 -18.24 8.23
CA ASP A 162 -5.82 -19.29 7.28
C ASP A 162 -4.42 -19.05 6.65
N ALA A 163 -3.73 -17.95 7.01
CA ALA A 163 -2.29 -17.88 6.82
C ALA A 163 -1.61 -18.70 7.92
N GLY A 164 -1.47 -20.01 7.66
CA GLY A 164 -0.92 -21.03 8.55
C GLY A 164 -0.07 -20.51 9.71
N GLU A 165 -0.50 -20.84 10.92
CA GLU A 165 0.26 -20.70 12.16
C GLU A 165 1.70 -21.21 11.96
N ASN A 166 2.66 -20.34 11.68
CA ASN A 166 4.06 -20.75 11.73
C ASN A 166 5.00 -19.57 12.00
N LEU A 167 5.61 -19.66 13.18
CA LEU A 167 6.72 -18.86 13.70
C LEU A 167 6.46 -17.38 14.00
N LYS A 168 5.91 -16.60 13.06
CA LYS A 168 5.77 -15.14 13.22
C LYS A 168 4.79 -14.73 14.31
N THR A 169 3.69 -15.46 14.49
CA THR A 169 2.67 -15.18 15.52
C THR A 169 3.18 -15.54 16.92
N ILE A 170 3.97 -16.62 17.02
CA ILE A 170 4.60 -17.07 18.27
C ILE A 170 5.67 -16.07 18.71
N GLU A 171 6.55 -15.63 17.80
CA GLU A 171 7.56 -14.60 18.08
C GLU A 171 6.90 -13.27 18.48
N ARG A 172 5.82 -12.86 17.79
CA ARG A 172 5.11 -11.62 18.10
C ARG A 172 4.47 -11.66 19.49
N ASN A 173 3.90 -12.79 19.88
CA ASN A 173 3.33 -12.97 21.23
C ASN A 173 4.41 -12.96 22.32
N GLN A 174 5.59 -13.53 22.07
CA GLN A 174 6.72 -13.47 23.00
C GLN A 174 7.29 -12.04 23.14
N ILE A 175 7.39 -11.30 22.03
CA ILE A 175 7.83 -9.90 22.03
C ILE A 175 6.83 -9.02 22.80
N ASN A 176 5.53 -9.21 22.58
CA ASN A 176 4.48 -8.48 23.30
C ASN A 176 4.50 -8.81 24.81
N GLN A 177 4.82 -10.06 25.19
CA GLN A 177 4.97 -10.45 26.59
C GLN A 177 6.19 -9.79 27.24
N LEU A 178 7.31 -9.67 26.51
CA LEU A 178 8.50 -8.95 26.97
C LEU A 178 8.27 -7.45 27.11
N ASP A 179 7.51 -6.83 26.19
CA ASP A 179 7.18 -5.40 26.23
C ASP A 179 6.24 -5.07 27.41
N ALA A 180 5.26 -5.93 27.70
CA ALA A 180 4.39 -5.80 28.86
C ALA A 180 5.14 -5.90 30.20
N MET A 181 6.17 -6.77 30.27
CA MET A 181 7.04 -6.86 31.45
C MET A 181 7.97 -5.65 31.60
N MET A 182 8.35 -5.00 30.49
CA MET A 182 9.20 -3.80 30.46
C MET A 182 8.43 -2.51 30.79
N GLN A 183 7.19 -2.39 30.30
CA GLN A 183 6.28 -1.28 30.61
C GLN A 183 5.81 -1.26 32.08
N GLY A 184 5.75 -2.42 32.75
CA GLY A 184 5.44 -2.49 34.18
C GLY A 184 6.49 -1.81 35.09
N LEU A 185 7.67 -1.46 34.56
CA LEU A 185 8.78 -0.86 35.31
C LEU A 185 9.05 0.62 34.97
N GLY A 186 8.34 1.21 34.01
CA GLY A 186 8.61 2.58 33.55
C GLY A 186 7.39 3.33 33.03
N ALA A 187 7.10 4.48 33.67
CA ALA A 187 6.13 5.54 33.31
C ALA A 187 4.66 5.24 33.68
N ALA A 188 3.95 5.99 34.54
CA ALA A 188 4.01 7.40 34.91
C ALA A 188 3.86 8.36 33.71
N GLN A 189 2.59 8.53 33.30
CA GLN A 189 1.94 9.59 32.53
C GLN A 189 1.24 9.08 31.25
N GLU A 190 -0.04 8.73 31.39
CA GLU A 190 -0.99 8.64 30.30
C GLU A 190 -1.18 10.05 29.69
N SER A 191 -0.54 10.30 28.56
CA SER A 191 -1.03 11.35 27.66
C SER A 191 -2.23 10.78 26.91
N VAL A 192 -3.42 11.28 27.25
CA VAL A 192 -4.66 10.90 26.56
C VAL A 192 -4.47 11.20 25.06
N PRO A 193 -4.63 10.21 24.15
CA PRO A 193 -4.54 10.46 22.73
C PRO A 193 -5.67 11.42 22.35
N ARG A 194 -5.31 12.67 22.04
CA ARG A 194 -6.25 13.66 21.54
C ARG A 194 -6.77 13.12 20.21
N SER A 195 -8.06 12.77 20.16
CA SER A 195 -8.72 12.37 18.92
C SER A 195 -8.44 13.43 17.86
N LYS A 196 -7.86 13.02 16.72
CA LYS A 196 -7.56 13.94 15.63
C LYS A 196 -8.89 14.59 15.20
N PRO A 197 -8.94 15.92 15.04
CA PRO A 197 -10.15 16.58 14.55
C PRO A 197 -10.46 16.05 13.15
N GLY A 198 -11.72 15.71 12.88
CA GLY A 198 -12.14 15.19 11.58
C GLY A 198 -12.04 16.25 10.47
N LEU A 199 -11.95 15.83 9.21
CA LEU A 199 -11.87 16.74 8.07
C LEU A 199 -13.03 17.75 8.04
N GLU A 200 -14.26 17.28 8.28
CA GLU A 200 -15.44 18.15 8.31
C GLU A 200 -15.38 19.19 9.44
N GLU A 201 -14.77 18.85 10.58
CA GLU A 201 -14.57 19.80 11.66
C GLU A 201 -13.56 20.89 11.27
N CYS A 202 -12.41 20.51 10.69
CA CYS A 202 -11.44 21.49 10.20
C CYS A 202 -12.06 22.38 9.10
N LYS A 203 -12.90 21.82 8.22
CA LYS A 203 -13.61 22.55 7.16
C LYS A 203 -14.64 23.54 7.71
N GLN A 204 -15.43 23.13 8.70
CA GLN A 204 -16.38 24.01 9.37
C GLN A 204 -15.67 25.19 10.06
N ARG A 205 -14.55 24.90 10.74
CA ARG A 205 -13.72 25.95 11.36
C ARG A 205 -13.15 26.91 10.32
N LEU A 206 -12.69 26.40 9.17
CA LEU A 206 -12.23 27.25 8.06
C LEU A 206 -13.35 28.15 7.52
N GLN A 207 -14.56 27.61 7.35
CA GLN A 207 -15.72 28.39 6.88
C GLN A 207 -16.03 29.56 7.82
N ILE A 208 -16.03 29.33 9.14
CA ILE A 208 -16.27 30.38 10.14
C ILE A 208 -15.24 31.52 9.99
N VAL A 209 -13.97 31.19 9.76
CA VAL A 209 -12.92 32.20 9.55
C VAL A 209 -13.09 32.93 8.22
N LEU A 210 -13.49 32.23 7.15
CA LEU A 210 -13.78 32.84 5.85
C LEU A 210 -14.94 33.82 5.93
N ASP A 211 -16.01 33.46 6.65
CA ASP A 211 -17.16 34.34 6.87
C ASP A 211 -16.75 35.61 7.62
N ALA A 212 -15.91 35.48 8.66
CA ALA A 212 -15.35 36.62 9.38
C ALA A 212 -14.46 37.52 8.50
N CYS A 213 -13.86 36.98 7.43
CA CYS A 213 -13.07 37.72 6.46
C CYS A 213 -13.89 38.27 5.27
N GLY A 214 -15.21 38.06 5.24
CA GLY A 214 -16.07 38.46 4.11
C GLY A 214 -15.90 37.59 2.86
N MET A 215 -15.32 36.40 3.00
CA MET A 215 -15.02 35.46 1.90
C MET A 215 -15.85 34.18 1.97
N GLY A 216 -17.01 34.23 2.62
CA GLY A 216 -17.89 33.06 2.80
C GLY A 216 -18.38 32.40 1.51
N SER A 217 -18.28 33.10 0.37
CA SER A 217 -18.63 32.56 -0.95
C SER A 217 -17.55 31.68 -1.58
N ILE A 218 -16.36 31.56 -0.97
CA ILE A 218 -15.30 30.69 -1.50
C ILE A 218 -15.74 29.23 -1.33
N PRO A 219 -15.81 28.45 -2.42
CA PRO A 219 -16.21 27.05 -2.33
C PRO A 219 -15.13 26.25 -1.60
N LEU A 220 -15.51 25.64 -0.47
CA LEU A 220 -14.66 24.68 0.24
C LEU A 220 -14.72 23.27 -0.36
N HIS A 221 -15.62 23.04 -1.32
CA HIS A 221 -15.68 21.82 -2.11
C HIS A 221 -15.05 22.07 -3.47
N PHE A 222 -14.15 21.17 -3.89
CA PHE A 222 -13.60 21.21 -5.23
C PHE A 222 -14.66 20.68 -6.21
N SER A 223 -15.30 21.57 -6.97
CA SER A 223 -16.11 21.18 -8.12
C SER A 223 -15.16 20.76 -9.24
N GLU A 224 -15.00 19.46 -9.48
CA GLU A 224 -14.40 19.01 -10.73
C GLU A 224 -15.27 19.54 -11.87
N GLY A 225 -14.74 20.48 -12.64
CA GLY A 225 -15.32 20.80 -13.94
C GLY A 225 -15.33 19.52 -14.76
N SER A 226 -16.52 19.13 -15.22
CA SER A 226 -16.79 17.99 -16.11
C SER A 226 -15.58 17.66 -16.99
N VAL A 227 -14.94 16.54 -16.68
CA VAL A 227 -13.87 15.94 -17.49
C VAL A 227 -14.50 14.91 -18.44
N ASP A 228 -15.67 15.20 -19.02
CA ASP A 228 -16.33 14.33 -20.03
C ASP A 228 -15.73 14.47 -21.44
N GLY A 229 -14.49 14.95 -21.55
CA GLY A 229 -13.92 15.40 -22.82
C GLY A 229 -12.66 14.69 -23.30
N MET A 230 -12.24 13.58 -22.68
CA MET A 230 -10.94 12.96 -23.02
C MET A 230 -11.01 11.43 -23.14
N THR A 231 -11.94 10.94 -23.95
CA THR A 231 -11.80 9.64 -24.64
C THR A 231 -12.31 9.79 -26.07
N GLN A 232 -11.39 10.12 -26.98
CA GLN A 232 -11.51 9.82 -28.41
C GLN A 232 -10.28 9.03 -28.83
#